data_AF-A0A7L4PIY5-F1
#
_entry.id   AF-A0A7L4PIY5-F1
#
_cell.length_a   1.000
_cell.length_b   1.000
_cell.length_c   1.000
_cell.angle_alpha   90.00
_cell.angle_beta   90.00
_cell.angle_gamma   90.00
#
_symmetry.space_group_name_H-M   'P 1'
#
loop_
_entity.id
_entity.type
_entity.pdbx_description
1 polymer ?
#
loop_
_entity_poly.entity_id
_entity_poly.type
_entity_poly.pdbx_seq_one_letter_code
_entity_poly.pdbx_strand_id
1 'polypeptide(L)'
;SVEFHMYSNWLRLHGTIKSGMDVGSYHTLNIEVGTELSIIRRWRADQLQRIEEAVAESERPKVVLALVEEGEASIGVLRQFGIQNAGEVRMGSGKGATEDRRGQFLHQCADLINQVAGEDARVILAGPGFTKEDLLKVLNTKYPDLSSRVIMDDASTIGRAGFQEVLRRGAVERILESSRLALEARLIEEVFKEIATDGKAAYGLEEVMSALNYGAVETLLVLDEKARQGRIDALIRDVMSGRGRVVIFSSEFEPGERLAALGGVAAILRFKIAG
;
A
#
# COMPACT_ATOMS: atom_id res chain seq x y z
N SER A 1 22.49 -3.62 -9.45
CA SER A 1 21.04 -3.90 -9.39
C SER A 1 20.41 -3.06 -8.30
N VAL A 2 19.08 -2.99 -8.28
CA VAL A 2 18.29 -2.31 -7.24
C VAL A 2 17.22 -3.28 -6.77
N GLU A 3 17.23 -3.62 -5.49
CA GLU A 3 16.33 -4.58 -4.86
C GLU A 3 15.68 -3.94 -3.64
N PHE A 4 14.35 -4.02 -3.55
CA PHE A 4 13.60 -3.56 -2.38
C PHE A 4 13.08 -4.76 -1.63
N HIS A 5 13.42 -4.88 -0.35
CA HIS A 5 12.86 -5.94 0.49
C HIS A 5 11.79 -5.32 1.39
N MET A 6 10.53 -5.56 1.02
CA MET A 6 9.34 -5.01 1.68
C MET A 6 9.26 -5.31 3.19
N TYR A 7 9.73 -6.48 3.62
CA TYR A 7 9.62 -6.93 5.01
C TYR A 7 10.65 -6.25 5.93
N SER A 8 11.90 -6.14 5.47
CA SER A 8 12.98 -5.47 6.20
C SER A 8 13.09 -3.98 5.90
N ASN A 9 12.24 -3.46 5.02
CA ASN A 9 12.13 -2.04 4.65
C ASN A 9 13.47 -1.35 4.35
N TRP A 10 14.31 -2.06 3.61
CA TRP A 10 15.61 -1.55 3.14
C TRP A 10 15.72 -1.68 1.62
N LEU A 11 16.40 -0.72 1.02
CA LEU A 11 16.71 -0.68 -0.41
C LEU A 11 18.16 -1.08 -0.61
N ARG A 12 18.39 -2.21 -1.27
CA ARG A 12 19.72 -2.68 -1.63
C ARG A 12 20.11 -2.15 -3.01
N LEU A 13 21.21 -1.42 -3.05
CA LEU A 13 21.82 -0.86 -4.25
C LEU A 13 23.16 -1.55 -4.48
N HIS A 14 23.28 -2.30 -5.57
CA HIS A 14 24.53 -2.93 -5.96
C HIS A 14 25.08 -2.25 -7.21
N GLY A 15 26.35 -1.85 -7.18
CA GLY A 15 26.98 -1.16 -8.30
C GLY A 15 28.49 -1.01 -8.14
N THR A 16 29.10 -0.32 -9.09
CA THR A 16 30.54 -0.09 -9.10
C THR A 16 30.88 1.25 -8.47
N ILE A 17 31.93 1.29 -7.65
CA ILE A 17 32.43 2.53 -7.05
C ILE A 17 33.02 3.43 -8.14
N LYS A 18 32.52 4.67 -8.23
CA LYS A 18 32.96 5.67 -9.21
C LYS A 18 33.98 6.68 -8.68
N SER A 19 34.03 6.88 -7.37
CA SER A 19 34.92 7.84 -6.71
C SER A 19 35.21 7.39 -5.27
N GLY A 20 36.43 7.65 -4.78
CA GLY A 20 36.86 7.33 -3.42
C GLY A 20 37.87 6.18 -3.36
N MET A 21 37.84 5.40 -2.27
CA MET A 21 38.62 4.16 -2.18
C MET A 21 37.97 3.06 -3.03
N ASP A 22 38.78 2.13 -3.53
CA ASP A 22 38.35 0.95 -4.28
C ASP A 22 37.55 1.22 -5.57
N VAL A 23 37.86 2.33 -6.26
CA VAL A 23 37.28 2.67 -7.58
C VAL A 23 37.38 1.49 -8.55
N GLY A 24 36.27 1.18 -9.22
CA GLY A 24 36.17 0.06 -10.14
C GLY A 24 35.72 -1.25 -9.49
N SER A 25 35.80 -1.38 -8.17
CA SER A 25 35.26 -2.53 -7.44
C SER A 25 33.74 -2.46 -7.32
N TYR A 26 33.11 -3.63 -7.19
CA TYR A 26 31.69 -3.74 -6.85
C TYR A 26 31.47 -3.50 -5.37
N HIS A 27 30.40 -2.78 -5.03
CA HIS A 27 29.97 -2.52 -3.68
C HIS A 27 28.45 -2.60 -3.58
N THR A 28 27.96 -2.87 -2.37
CA THR A 28 26.53 -2.96 -2.08
C THR A 28 26.21 -1.99 -0.95
N LEU A 29 25.33 -1.03 -1.22
CA LEU A 29 24.76 -0.13 -0.23
C LEU A 29 23.41 -0.66 0.20
N ASN A 30 23.18 -0.72 1.51
CA ASN A 30 21.89 -1.02 2.09
C ASN A 30 21.34 0.27 2.70
N ILE A 31 20.26 0.77 2.15
CA ILE A 31 19.65 2.04 2.55
C ILE A 31 18.50 1.74 3.50
N GLU A 32 18.57 2.30 4.71
CA GLU A 32 17.55 2.18 5.75
C GLU A 32 16.84 3.53 5.97
N VAL A 33 15.72 3.50 6.71
CA VAL A 33 15.00 4.73 7.09
C VAL A 33 15.93 5.66 7.88
N GLY A 34 15.95 6.94 7.50
CA GLY A 34 16.84 7.94 8.08
C GLY A 34 18.20 8.07 7.39
N THR A 35 18.51 7.21 6.41
CA THR A 35 19.73 7.35 5.60
C THR A 35 19.59 8.54 4.65
N GLU A 36 20.53 9.50 4.72
CA GLU A 36 20.64 10.57 3.75
C GLU A 36 21.37 10.08 2.50
N LEU A 37 20.78 10.31 1.33
CA LEU A 37 21.32 9.85 0.06
C LEU A 37 21.18 10.92 -1.03
N SER A 38 22.19 11.02 -1.89
CA SER A 38 22.19 11.90 -3.06
C SER A 38 22.15 11.08 -4.34
N ILE A 39 21.20 11.36 -5.23
CA ILE A 39 21.06 10.68 -6.51
C ILE A 39 21.43 11.65 -7.63
N ILE A 40 22.53 11.35 -8.33
CA ILE A 40 22.97 12.10 -9.51
C ILE A 40 22.46 11.39 -10.76
N ARG A 41 21.51 12.02 -11.45
CA ARG A 41 20.98 11.54 -12.73
C ARG A 41 20.37 12.69 -13.52
N ARG A 42 20.11 12.45 -14.80
CA ARG A 42 19.16 13.27 -15.55
C ARG A 42 17.74 12.89 -15.12
N TRP A 43 17.05 13.82 -14.48
CA TRP A 43 15.68 13.64 -14.02
C TRP A 43 14.68 13.91 -15.14
N ARG A 44 13.67 13.05 -15.24
CA ARG A 44 12.50 13.25 -16.09
C ARG A 44 11.36 13.86 -15.26
N ALA A 45 10.42 14.54 -15.91
CA ALA A 45 9.28 15.15 -15.23
C ALA A 45 8.43 14.12 -14.46
N ASP A 46 8.18 12.93 -15.03
CA ASP A 46 7.45 11.83 -14.38
C ASP A 46 8.15 11.33 -13.10
N GLN A 47 9.47 11.38 -13.08
CA GLN A 47 10.26 10.94 -11.93
C GLN A 47 10.28 11.98 -10.82
N LEU A 48 10.32 13.27 -11.16
CA LEU A 48 10.20 14.36 -10.21
C LEU A 48 8.81 14.38 -9.58
N GLN A 49 7.76 14.26 -10.40
CA GLN A 49 6.38 14.16 -9.93
C GLN A 49 6.21 12.98 -8.95
N ARG A 50 6.80 11.81 -9.26
CA ARG A 50 6.76 10.65 -8.35
C ARG A 50 7.44 10.92 -7.00
N ILE A 51 8.49 11.75 -6.98
CA ILE A 51 9.15 12.16 -5.73
C ILE A 51 8.25 13.12 -4.96
N GLU A 52 7.67 14.12 -5.63
CA GLU A 52 6.73 15.07 -5.01
C GLU A 52 5.51 14.34 -4.41
N GLU A 53 4.93 13.39 -5.13
CA GLU A 53 3.86 12.53 -4.63
C GLU A 53 4.32 11.72 -3.41
N ALA A 54 5.53 11.14 -3.44
CA ALA A 54 6.04 10.39 -2.30
C ALA A 54 6.25 11.26 -1.04
N VAL A 55 6.62 12.54 -1.21
CA VAL A 55 6.73 13.52 -0.12
C VAL A 55 5.35 13.88 0.41
N ALA A 56 4.39 14.22 -0.46
CA ALA A 56 3.03 14.56 -0.02
C ALA A 56 2.36 13.40 0.73
N GLU A 57 2.67 12.15 0.36
CA GLU A 57 2.18 10.97 1.07
C GLU A 57 2.91 10.70 2.39
N SER A 58 4.16 11.12 2.56
CA SER A 58 4.89 10.89 3.83
C SER A 58 4.33 11.75 4.97
N GLU A 59 3.67 12.86 4.64
CA GLU A 59 2.98 13.74 5.58
C GLU A 59 1.61 13.19 6.03
N ARG A 60 1.15 12.08 5.45
CA ARG A 60 -0.16 11.52 5.76
C ARG A 60 -0.14 10.70 7.05
N PRO A 61 -1.26 10.70 7.80
CA PRO A 61 -1.36 9.93 9.03
C PRO A 61 -1.17 8.45 8.74
N LYS A 62 -0.23 7.85 9.47
CA LYS A 62 0.02 6.42 9.48
C LYS A 62 -1.26 5.68 9.90
N VAL A 63 -1.60 4.59 9.21
CA VAL A 63 -2.72 3.72 9.59
C VAL A 63 -2.18 2.38 10.07
N VAL A 64 -2.56 2.00 11.28
CA VAL A 64 -2.25 0.70 11.88
C VAL A 64 -3.50 -0.17 11.81
N LEU A 65 -3.34 -1.42 11.40
CA LEU A 65 -4.39 -2.44 11.42
C LEU A 65 -4.05 -3.41 12.54
N ALA A 66 -4.94 -3.54 13.52
CA ALA A 66 -4.82 -4.48 14.63
C ALA A 66 -5.94 -5.51 14.50
N LEU A 67 -5.59 -6.73 14.13
CA LEU A 67 -6.52 -7.85 14.04
C LEU A 67 -6.36 -8.73 15.27
N VAL A 68 -7.45 -9.01 15.97
CA VAL A 68 -7.42 -9.80 17.21
C VAL A 68 -8.52 -10.85 17.25
N GLU A 69 -8.16 -12.05 17.65
CA GLU A 69 -9.10 -13.10 18.04
C GLU A 69 -8.69 -13.70 19.39
N GLU A 70 -9.44 -14.68 19.88
CA GLU A 70 -9.11 -15.31 21.15
C GLU A 70 -7.75 -16.04 21.05
N GLY A 71 -6.74 -15.50 21.71
CA GLY A 71 -5.42 -16.12 21.81
C GLY A 71 -4.40 -15.70 20.77
N GLU A 72 -4.76 -14.90 19.75
CA GLU A 72 -3.82 -14.41 18.75
C GLU A 72 -4.20 -13.01 18.23
N ALA A 73 -3.18 -12.20 17.96
CA ALA A 73 -3.34 -10.91 17.32
C ALA A 73 -2.24 -10.66 16.28
N SER A 74 -2.59 -9.98 15.19
CA SER A 74 -1.66 -9.54 14.15
C SER A 74 -1.76 -8.03 13.98
N ILE A 75 -0.61 -7.34 14.03
CA ILE A 75 -0.53 -5.89 13.91
C ILE A 75 0.21 -5.56 12.61
N GLY A 76 -0.41 -4.78 11.74
CA GLY A 76 0.13 -4.35 10.45
C GLY A 76 0.12 -2.84 10.32
N VAL A 77 1.02 -2.31 9.51
CA VAL A 77 1.04 -0.90 9.11
C VAL A 77 0.69 -0.81 7.64
N LEU A 78 -0.32 0.00 7.32
CA LEU A 78 -0.66 0.30 5.95
C LEU A 78 0.42 1.20 5.32
N ARG A 79 0.98 0.75 4.21
CA ARG A 79 1.93 1.49 3.36
C ARG A 79 1.33 1.65 1.96
N GLN A 80 1.96 2.51 1.15
CA GLN A 80 1.55 2.72 -0.24
C GLN A 80 1.61 1.46 -1.11
N PHE A 81 2.42 0.48 -0.71
CA PHE A 81 2.70 -0.75 -1.46
C PHE A 81 2.08 -1.99 -0.83
N GLY A 82 1.19 -1.83 0.15
CA GLY A 82 0.56 -2.95 0.87
C GLY A 82 0.65 -2.82 2.37
N ILE A 83 0.30 -3.90 3.06
CA ILE A 83 0.38 -4.00 4.52
C ILE A 83 1.73 -4.60 4.90
N GLN A 84 2.47 -3.87 5.72
CA GLN A 84 3.69 -4.36 6.34
C GLN A 84 3.36 -4.95 7.71
N ASN A 85 3.65 -6.23 7.94
CA ASN A 85 3.48 -6.84 9.26
C ASN A 85 4.45 -6.20 10.26
N ALA A 86 3.93 -5.71 11.38
CA ALA A 86 4.68 -5.07 12.45
C ALA A 86 4.87 -5.98 13.67
N GLY A 87 4.06 -7.02 13.81
CA GLY A 87 4.22 -8.02 14.87
C GLY A 87 2.99 -8.89 15.07
N GLU A 88 3.21 -10.01 15.76
CA GLU A 88 2.16 -10.94 16.20
C GLU A 88 2.27 -11.16 17.71
N VAL A 89 1.12 -11.30 18.38
CA VAL A 89 1.04 -11.67 19.79
C VAL A 89 0.25 -12.97 19.88
N ARG A 90 0.77 -13.95 20.60
CA ARG A 90 0.11 -15.24 20.85
C ARG A 90 0.00 -15.50 22.34
N MET A 91 -1.18 -15.92 22.79
CA MET A 91 -1.39 -16.33 24.16
C MET A 91 -0.61 -17.61 24.46
N GLY A 92 0.23 -17.58 25.50
CA GLY A 92 1.06 -18.71 25.88
C GLY A 92 0.28 -19.91 26.43
N SER A 93 0.79 -21.11 26.15
CA SER A 93 0.19 -22.41 26.50
C SER A 93 0.65 -23.00 27.85
N GLY A 94 1.21 -22.19 28.76
CA GLY A 94 1.76 -22.63 30.05
C GLY A 94 0.77 -23.21 31.07
N LYS A 95 1.21 -23.51 32.30
CA LYS A 95 0.34 -23.96 33.43
C LYS A 95 0.08 -22.77 34.39
N GLY A 96 -1.12 -22.19 34.34
CA GLY A 96 -1.60 -21.06 35.16
C GLY A 96 -3.12 -20.87 35.00
N ALA A 97 -3.78 -19.99 35.77
CA ALA A 97 -5.22 -19.75 35.62
C ALA A 97 -5.54 -19.06 34.28
N THR A 98 -6.56 -19.53 33.56
CA THR A 98 -6.92 -19.07 32.20
C THR A 98 -7.24 -17.57 32.15
N GLU A 99 -7.87 -17.04 33.20
CA GLU A 99 -8.37 -15.66 33.27
C GLU A 99 -7.22 -14.63 33.34
N ASP A 100 -6.15 -14.94 34.07
CA ASP A 100 -4.92 -14.13 34.16
C ASP A 100 -4.19 -14.07 32.80
N ARG A 101 -4.20 -15.18 32.03
CA ARG A 101 -3.56 -15.23 30.71
C ARG A 101 -4.28 -14.38 29.68
N ARG A 102 -5.61 -14.38 29.68
CA ARG A 102 -6.41 -13.56 28.77
C ARG A 102 -6.14 -12.07 29.03
N GLY A 103 -6.10 -11.67 30.30
CA GLY A 103 -5.71 -10.30 30.68
C GLY A 103 -4.30 -9.94 30.20
N GLN A 104 -3.31 -10.80 30.46
CA GLN A 104 -1.93 -10.58 29.99
C GLN A 104 -1.83 -10.46 28.47
N PHE A 105 -2.52 -11.32 27.73
CA PHE A 105 -2.59 -11.28 26.27
C PHE A 105 -3.14 -9.94 25.76
N LEU A 106 -4.27 -9.47 26.31
CA LEU A 106 -4.86 -8.18 25.91
C LEU A 106 -3.94 -7.01 26.24
N HIS A 107 -3.24 -7.05 27.38
CA HIS A 107 -2.24 -6.04 27.72
C HIS A 107 -1.06 -6.04 26.76
N GLN A 108 -0.54 -7.21 26.38
CA GLN A 108 0.54 -7.32 25.39
C GLN A 108 0.12 -6.79 24.02
N CYS A 109 -1.12 -7.09 23.58
CA CYS A 109 -1.67 -6.54 22.35
C CYS A 109 -1.75 -5.01 22.42
N ALA A 110 -2.29 -4.45 23.51
CA ALA A 110 -2.39 -3.01 23.70
C ALA A 110 -1.00 -2.33 23.66
N ASP A 111 0.01 -2.94 24.27
CA ASP A 111 1.38 -2.43 24.30
C ASP A 111 2.01 -2.41 22.91
N LEU A 112 1.84 -3.49 22.15
CA LEU A 112 2.35 -3.55 20.78
C LEU A 112 1.62 -2.56 19.86
N ILE A 113 0.29 -2.45 19.97
CA ILE A 113 -0.48 -1.47 19.18
C ILE A 113 0.00 -0.05 19.49
N ASN A 114 0.20 0.29 20.76
CA ASN A 114 0.69 1.61 21.16
C ASN A 114 2.10 1.89 20.61
N GLN A 115 3.01 0.92 20.74
CA GLN A 115 4.37 1.04 20.20
C GLN A 115 4.37 1.25 18.68
N VAL A 116 3.52 0.51 17.95
CA VAL A 116 3.46 0.59 16.49
C VAL A 116 2.73 1.86 16.03
N ALA A 117 1.67 2.28 16.72
CA ALA A 117 0.90 3.46 16.37
C ALA A 117 1.66 4.76 16.64
N GLY A 118 2.37 4.86 17.77
CA GLY A 118 2.95 6.12 18.21
C GLY A 118 1.87 7.20 18.43
N GLU A 119 2.26 8.46 18.25
CA GLU A 119 1.41 9.61 18.62
C GLU A 119 0.33 9.92 17.58
N ASP A 120 0.62 9.74 16.29
CA ASP A 120 -0.23 10.29 15.22
C ASP A 120 -1.03 9.25 14.44
N ALA A 121 -0.72 7.95 14.59
CA ALA A 121 -1.39 6.95 13.78
C ALA A 121 -2.85 6.75 14.20
N ARG A 122 -3.70 6.56 13.19
CA ARG A 122 -5.05 6.02 13.37
C ARG A 122 -4.98 4.50 13.40
N VAL A 123 -5.85 3.87 14.19
CA VAL A 123 -5.86 2.41 14.36
C VAL A 123 -7.20 1.86 13.90
N ILE A 124 -7.19 0.89 13.00
CA ILE A 124 -8.33 0.02 12.75
C ILE A 124 -8.19 -1.20 13.64
N LEU A 125 -9.11 -1.36 14.59
CA LEU A 125 -9.17 -2.54 15.46
C LEU A 125 -10.28 -3.46 14.98
N ALA A 126 -9.93 -4.64 14.49
CA ALA A 126 -10.88 -5.58 13.92
C ALA A 126 -10.62 -7.02 14.35
N GLY A 127 -11.57 -7.90 14.09
CA GLY A 127 -11.46 -9.31 14.43
C GLY A 127 -12.80 -9.99 14.67
N PRO A 128 -12.82 -11.33 14.70
CA PRO A 128 -14.03 -12.09 14.92
C PRO A 128 -14.48 -12.02 16.39
N GLY A 129 -15.79 -12.01 16.61
CA GLY A 129 -16.37 -12.04 17.96
C GLY A 129 -16.12 -10.77 18.76
N PHE A 130 -15.98 -10.94 20.09
CA PHE A 130 -16.02 -9.86 21.08
C PHE A 130 -14.65 -9.47 21.67
N THR A 131 -13.57 -10.11 21.23
CA THR A 131 -12.22 -9.91 21.80
C THR A 131 -11.69 -8.52 21.49
N LYS A 132 -12.07 -7.93 20.36
CA LYS A 132 -11.72 -6.56 19.98
C LYS A 132 -12.34 -5.51 20.92
N GLU A 133 -13.55 -5.72 21.41
CA GLU A 133 -14.21 -4.85 22.39
C GLU A 133 -13.55 -4.93 23.76
N ASP A 134 -13.13 -6.13 24.18
CA ASP A 134 -12.37 -6.31 25.42
C ASP A 134 -10.98 -5.65 25.31
N LEU A 135 -10.31 -5.77 24.17
CA LEU A 135 -9.06 -5.06 23.92
C LEU A 135 -9.25 -3.54 23.92
N LEU A 136 -10.35 -3.03 23.35
CA LEU A 136 -10.67 -1.60 23.39
C LEU A 136 -10.85 -1.08 24.82
N LYS A 137 -11.44 -1.87 25.73
CA LYS A 137 -11.52 -1.49 27.16
C LYS A 137 -10.15 -1.36 27.81
N VAL A 138 -9.21 -2.25 27.47
CA VAL A 138 -7.82 -2.17 27.92
C VAL A 138 -7.13 -0.93 27.36
N LEU A 139 -7.31 -0.64 26.06
CA LEU A 139 -6.79 0.57 25.41
C LEU A 139 -7.35 1.85 26.05
N ASN A 140 -8.66 1.92 26.29
CA ASN A 140 -9.30 3.05 26.98
C ASN A 140 -8.69 3.33 28.36
N THR A 141 -8.30 2.28 29.08
CA THR A 141 -7.75 2.40 30.44
C THR A 141 -6.26 2.76 30.42
N LYS A 142 -5.48 2.12 29.55
CA LYS A 142 -4.01 2.21 29.55
C LYS A 142 -3.47 3.32 28.63
N TYR A 143 -4.14 3.54 27.50
CA TYR A 143 -3.72 4.45 26.44
C TYR A 143 -4.92 5.27 25.89
N PRO A 144 -5.53 6.15 26.71
CA PRO A 144 -6.73 6.88 26.33
C PRO A 144 -6.56 7.73 25.05
N ASP A 145 -5.40 8.35 24.87
CA ASP A 145 -5.08 9.15 23.68
C ASP A 145 -5.12 8.28 22.42
N LEU A 146 -4.48 7.10 22.46
CA LEU A 146 -4.50 6.14 21.36
C LEU A 146 -5.93 5.65 21.09
N SER A 147 -6.68 5.34 22.14
CA SER A 147 -8.04 4.83 22.04
C SER A 147 -8.98 5.81 21.31
N SER A 148 -8.78 7.13 21.49
CA SER A 148 -9.54 8.15 20.76
C SER A 148 -9.35 8.12 19.24
N ARG A 149 -8.28 7.47 18.76
CA ARG A 149 -7.95 7.29 17.34
C ARG A 149 -8.26 5.89 16.81
N VAL A 150 -8.87 5.03 17.64
CA VAL A 150 -9.28 3.68 17.25
C VAL A 150 -10.65 3.73 16.57
N ILE A 151 -10.72 3.08 15.41
CA ILE A 151 -11.96 2.80 14.70
C ILE A 151 -12.15 1.29 14.72
N MET A 152 -13.32 0.86 15.18
CA MET A 152 -13.69 -0.54 15.22
C MET A 152 -14.17 -1.00 13.85
N ASP A 153 -13.77 -2.21 13.46
CA ASP A 153 -14.30 -2.91 12.28
C ASP A 153 -14.46 -4.41 12.55
N ASP A 154 -15.04 -5.12 11.60
CA ASP A 154 -15.17 -6.57 11.63
C ASP A 154 -14.22 -7.25 10.65
N ALA A 155 -13.68 -8.39 11.07
CA ALA A 155 -12.92 -9.30 10.21
C ALA A 155 -13.32 -10.74 10.55
N SER A 156 -13.34 -11.61 9.54
CA SER A 156 -13.66 -13.03 9.71
C SER A 156 -12.45 -13.86 10.15
N THR A 157 -11.25 -13.37 9.89
CA THR A 157 -9.97 -14.03 10.20
C THR A 157 -8.92 -12.99 10.60
N ILE A 158 -7.80 -13.44 11.15
CA ILE A 158 -6.62 -12.62 11.45
C ILE A 158 -5.47 -12.88 10.46
N GLY A 159 -4.32 -12.22 10.65
CA GLY A 159 -3.15 -12.36 9.78
C GLY A 159 -3.35 -11.74 8.38
N ARG A 160 -2.58 -12.21 7.38
CA ARG A 160 -2.58 -11.64 6.03
C ARG A 160 -3.97 -11.63 5.38
N ALA A 161 -4.74 -12.71 5.56
CA ALA A 161 -6.09 -12.82 4.99
C ALA A 161 -7.05 -11.81 5.64
N GLY A 162 -7.03 -11.69 6.96
CA GLY A 162 -7.83 -10.69 7.67
C GLY A 162 -7.47 -9.26 7.30
N PHE A 163 -6.18 -8.99 7.09
CA PHE A 163 -5.71 -7.67 6.65
C PHE A 163 -6.30 -7.28 5.29
N GLN A 164 -6.28 -8.22 4.34
CA GLN A 164 -6.87 -8.02 3.02
C GLN A 164 -8.40 -7.88 3.09
N GLU A 165 -9.06 -8.62 3.98
CA GLU A 165 -10.50 -8.47 4.18
C GLU A 165 -10.86 -7.06 4.65
N VAL A 166 -10.17 -6.54 5.66
CA VAL A 166 -10.43 -5.20 6.20
C VAL A 166 -10.21 -4.11 5.16
N LEU A 167 -9.20 -4.25 4.30
CA LEU A 167 -8.99 -3.36 3.16
C LEU A 167 -10.19 -3.39 2.19
N ARG A 168 -10.59 -4.57 1.73
CA ARG A 168 -11.70 -4.75 0.78
C ARG A 168 -13.04 -4.23 1.31
N ARG A 169 -13.23 -4.17 2.63
CA ARG A 169 -14.48 -3.70 3.25
C ARG A 169 -14.62 -2.19 3.34
N GLY A 170 -13.65 -1.42 2.85
CA GLY A 170 -13.76 0.04 2.87
C GLY A 170 -13.28 0.68 4.19
N ALA A 171 -12.67 -0.10 5.09
CA ALA A 171 -12.31 0.35 6.43
C ALA A 171 -11.34 1.53 6.41
N VAL A 172 -10.41 1.47 5.46
CA VAL A 172 -9.32 2.42 5.29
C VAL A 172 -9.78 3.68 4.57
N GLU A 173 -10.73 3.55 3.66
CA GLU A 173 -11.34 4.62 2.88
C GLU A 173 -12.06 5.61 3.80
N ARG A 174 -12.69 5.11 4.87
CA ARG A 174 -13.29 5.92 5.94
C ARG A 174 -12.26 6.75 6.71
N ILE A 175 -11.00 6.31 6.72
CA ILE A 175 -9.90 6.95 7.43
C ILE A 175 -9.15 7.94 6.55
N LEU A 176 -9.05 7.60 5.27
CA LEU A 176 -8.14 8.23 4.33
C LEU A 176 -8.90 8.93 3.20
N GLU A 177 -9.85 9.82 3.53
CA GLU A 177 -10.74 10.54 2.58
C GLU A 177 -10.01 11.31 1.43
N SER A 178 -8.68 11.30 1.38
CA SER A 178 -7.86 11.82 0.29
C SER A 178 -6.67 10.92 -0.11
N SER A 179 -6.71 9.60 0.14
CA SER A 179 -5.57 8.72 -0.17
C SER A 179 -5.41 8.37 -1.64
N ARG A 180 -4.16 8.05 -2.03
CA ARG A 180 -3.87 7.36 -3.29
C ARG A 180 -4.71 6.10 -3.49
N LEU A 181 -4.97 5.33 -2.43
CA LEU A 181 -5.84 4.16 -2.49
C LEU A 181 -7.28 4.53 -2.90
N ALA A 182 -7.83 5.61 -2.35
CA ALA A 182 -9.14 6.12 -2.76
C ALA A 182 -9.15 6.59 -4.23
N LEU A 183 -8.06 7.19 -4.71
CA LEU A 183 -7.89 7.53 -6.13
C LEU A 183 -7.85 6.27 -7.00
N GLU A 184 -7.04 5.27 -6.63
CA GLU A 184 -6.92 3.99 -7.33
C GLU A 184 -8.28 3.27 -7.41
N ALA A 185 -9.01 3.19 -6.29
CA ALA A 185 -10.36 2.63 -6.23
C ALA A 185 -11.35 3.37 -7.13
N ARG A 186 -11.34 4.71 -7.13
CA ARG A 186 -12.21 5.50 -8.02
C ARG A 186 -11.90 5.27 -9.49
N LEU A 187 -10.61 5.27 -9.86
CA LEU A 187 -10.18 5.12 -11.24
C LEU A 187 -10.48 3.72 -11.80
N ILE A 188 -10.31 2.66 -11.00
CA ILE A 188 -10.63 1.32 -11.46
C ILE A 188 -12.15 1.18 -11.65
N GLU A 189 -12.98 1.72 -10.76
CA GLU A 189 -14.44 1.70 -10.94
C GLU A 189 -14.86 2.46 -12.20
N GLU A 190 -14.23 3.59 -12.48
CA GLU A 190 -14.46 4.35 -13.72
C GLU A 190 -14.12 3.53 -14.97
N VAL A 191 -12.98 2.84 -14.98
CA VAL A 191 -12.61 1.93 -16.09
C VAL A 191 -13.66 0.84 -16.29
N PHE A 192 -14.08 0.14 -15.23
CA PHE A 192 -15.09 -0.92 -15.35
C PHE A 192 -16.44 -0.39 -15.82
N LYS A 193 -16.86 0.77 -15.33
CA LYS A 193 -18.08 1.44 -15.77
C LYS A 193 -18.02 1.74 -17.27
N GLU A 194 -16.94 2.34 -17.74
CA GLU A 194 -16.77 2.68 -19.15
C GLU A 194 -16.74 1.42 -20.02
N ILE A 195 -16.04 0.34 -19.61
CA ILE A 195 -16.05 -0.96 -20.31
C ILE A 195 -17.48 -1.51 -20.41
N ALA A 196 -18.23 -1.50 -19.32
CA ALA A 196 -19.60 -2.03 -19.29
C ALA A 196 -20.56 -1.28 -20.22
N THR A 197 -20.27 -0.01 -20.51
CA THR A 197 -21.07 0.83 -21.41
C THR A 197 -20.50 0.93 -22.83
N ASP A 198 -19.46 0.16 -23.16
CA ASP A 198 -18.69 0.32 -24.40
C ASP A 198 -18.29 1.79 -24.63
N GLY A 199 -17.76 2.39 -23.56
CA GLY A 199 -17.51 3.81 -23.41
C GLY A 199 -16.06 4.21 -23.70
N LYS A 200 -15.53 5.11 -22.88
CA LYS A 200 -14.21 5.72 -23.01
C LYS A 200 -13.14 4.97 -22.20
N ALA A 201 -13.00 3.67 -22.42
CA ALA A 201 -11.95 2.87 -21.82
C ALA A 201 -11.23 2.00 -22.87
N ALA A 202 -9.97 1.69 -22.60
CA ALA A 202 -9.18 0.69 -23.31
C ALA A 202 -8.45 -0.18 -22.28
N TYR A 203 -8.31 -1.47 -22.53
CA TYR A 203 -7.59 -2.36 -21.61
C TYR A 203 -6.76 -3.41 -22.32
N GLY A 204 -5.73 -3.89 -21.64
CA GLY A 204 -4.67 -4.65 -22.28
C GLY A 204 -3.74 -3.77 -23.12
N LEU A 205 -2.55 -4.30 -23.40
CA LEU A 205 -1.48 -3.51 -24.01
C LEU A 205 -1.84 -3.02 -25.43
N GLU A 206 -2.44 -3.87 -26.24
CA GLU A 206 -2.69 -3.57 -27.66
C GLU A 206 -3.76 -2.48 -27.85
N GLU A 207 -4.89 -2.56 -27.13
CA GLU A 207 -5.93 -1.53 -27.20
C GLU A 207 -5.44 -0.19 -26.66
N VAL A 208 -4.69 -0.20 -25.55
CA VAL A 208 -4.14 1.01 -24.94
C VAL A 208 -3.10 1.67 -25.86
N MET A 209 -2.27 0.89 -26.57
CA MET A 209 -1.37 1.43 -27.59
C MET A 209 -2.15 2.05 -28.77
N SER A 210 -3.24 1.40 -29.22
CA SER A 210 -4.12 1.97 -30.24
C SER A 210 -4.69 3.32 -29.78
N ALA A 211 -5.24 3.36 -28.56
CA ALA A 211 -5.76 4.58 -27.96
C ALA A 211 -4.73 5.71 -27.86
N LEU A 212 -3.49 5.36 -27.51
CA LEU A 212 -2.38 6.30 -27.47
C LEU A 212 -2.07 6.87 -28.85
N ASN A 213 -2.07 6.05 -29.90
CA ASN A 213 -1.81 6.51 -31.27
C ASN A 213 -2.86 7.51 -31.76
N TYR A 214 -4.10 7.39 -31.29
CA TYR A 214 -5.17 8.38 -31.53
C TYR A 214 -5.07 9.62 -30.63
N GLY A 215 -4.13 9.66 -29.68
CA GLY A 215 -4.04 10.73 -28.68
C GLY A 215 -5.21 10.75 -27.69
N ALA A 216 -5.91 9.63 -27.56
CA ALA A 216 -7.15 9.52 -26.80
C ALA A 216 -6.90 9.26 -25.30
N VAL A 217 -5.70 8.83 -24.89
CA VAL A 217 -5.42 8.48 -23.48
C VAL A 217 -5.45 9.71 -22.58
N GLU A 218 -6.35 9.71 -21.59
CA GLU A 218 -6.41 10.71 -20.53
C GLU A 218 -5.65 10.28 -19.29
N THR A 219 -5.98 9.10 -18.75
CA THR A 219 -5.32 8.51 -17.59
C THR A 219 -4.95 7.06 -17.90
N LEU A 220 -3.65 6.75 -17.83
CA LEU A 220 -3.10 5.39 -17.93
C LEU A 220 -2.98 4.77 -16.53
N LEU A 221 -3.48 3.55 -16.37
CA LEU A 221 -3.38 2.74 -15.17
C LEU A 221 -2.42 1.57 -15.44
N VAL A 222 -1.42 1.37 -14.59
CA VAL A 222 -0.40 0.32 -14.79
C VAL A 222 -0.09 -0.37 -13.47
N LEU A 223 -0.02 -1.70 -13.48
CA LEU A 223 0.51 -2.44 -12.32
C LEU A 223 2.00 -2.17 -12.10
N ASP A 224 2.39 -2.00 -10.85
CA ASP A 224 3.77 -1.80 -10.41
C ASP A 224 4.74 -2.88 -10.94
N GLU A 225 4.34 -4.14 -10.93
CA GLU A 225 5.09 -5.27 -11.48
C GLU A 225 5.38 -5.14 -12.98
N LYS A 226 4.48 -4.46 -13.73
CA LYS A 226 4.61 -4.25 -15.17
C LYS A 226 5.31 -2.94 -15.53
N ALA A 227 5.29 -1.95 -14.65
CA ALA A 227 5.79 -0.60 -14.91
C ALA A 227 7.27 -0.55 -15.35
N ARG A 228 8.08 -1.55 -14.97
CA ARG A 228 9.51 -1.63 -15.32
C ARG A 228 9.80 -2.39 -16.61
N GLN A 229 8.79 -2.97 -17.26
CA GLN A 229 8.97 -3.69 -18.52
C GLN A 229 9.20 -2.69 -19.66
N GLY A 230 10.17 -2.94 -20.54
CA GLY A 230 10.62 -1.95 -21.54
C GLY A 230 9.52 -1.39 -22.45
N ARG A 231 8.55 -2.22 -22.86
CA ARG A 231 7.38 -1.76 -23.65
C ARG A 231 6.46 -0.85 -22.84
N ILE A 232 6.28 -1.13 -21.55
CA ILE A 232 5.42 -0.34 -20.65
C ILE A 232 6.11 0.98 -20.27
N ASP A 233 7.42 0.99 -20.03
CA ASP A 233 8.16 2.26 -19.79
C ASP A 233 8.12 3.17 -21.02
N ALA A 234 8.13 2.61 -22.25
CA ALA A 234 7.87 3.39 -23.46
C ALA A 234 6.46 3.97 -23.48
N LEU A 235 5.43 3.14 -23.26
CA LEU A 235 4.04 3.57 -23.20
C LEU A 235 3.80 4.70 -22.18
N ILE A 236 4.35 4.57 -20.97
CA ILE A 236 4.28 5.58 -19.90
C ILE A 236 4.87 6.92 -20.40
N ARG A 237 6.04 6.89 -21.05
CA ARG A 237 6.67 8.10 -21.59
C ARG A 237 5.81 8.77 -22.65
N ASP A 238 5.25 7.98 -23.56
CA ASP A 238 4.47 8.51 -24.68
C ASP A 238 3.15 9.12 -24.19
N VAL A 239 2.46 8.48 -23.24
CA VAL A 239 1.27 9.04 -22.59
C VAL A 239 1.58 10.38 -21.90
N MET A 240 2.67 10.45 -21.13
CA MET A 240 3.07 11.69 -20.45
C MET A 240 3.41 12.81 -21.46
N SER A 241 4.06 12.46 -22.58
CA SER A 241 4.35 13.43 -23.65
C SER A 241 3.08 14.00 -24.28
N GLY A 242 2.02 13.19 -24.37
CA GLY A 242 0.67 13.58 -24.80
C GLY A 242 -0.15 14.31 -23.73
N ARG A 243 0.47 14.71 -22.61
CA ARG A 243 -0.18 15.32 -21.43
C ARG A 243 -1.27 14.41 -20.82
N GLY A 244 -1.13 13.10 -20.94
CA GLY A 244 -1.90 12.14 -20.17
C GLY A 244 -1.32 11.98 -18.77
N ARG A 245 -2.14 11.51 -17.84
CA ARG A 245 -1.74 11.17 -16.47
C ARG A 245 -1.41 9.68 -16.40
N VAL A 246 -0.44 9.30 -15.56
CA VAL A 246 -0.11 7.90 -15.29
C VAL A 246 -0.29 7.62 -13.80
N VAL A 247 -1.01 6.55 -13.47
CA VAL A 247 -1.21 6.08 -12.09
C VAL A 247 -0.74 4.64 -12.00
N ILE A 248 0.17 4.37 -11.05
CA ILE A 248 0.71 3.04 -10.81
C ILE A 248 -0.11 2.38 -9.68
N PHE A 249 -0.60 1.17 -9.91
CA PHE A 249 -1.38 0.40 -8.94
C PHE A 249 -0.49 -0.66 -8.31
N SER A 250 -0.64 -0.89 -7.01
CA SER A 250 0.00 -2.02 -6.35
C SER A 250 -0.85 -3.28 -6.50
N SER A 251 -0.23 -4.42 -6.83
CA SER A 251 -0.90 -5.72 -6.91
C SER A 251 -1.40 -6.24 -5.56
N GLU A 252 -1.07 -5.59 -4.44
CA GLU A 252 -1.45 -6.02 -3.07
C GLU A 252 -2.82 -5.50 -2.60
N PHE A 253 -3.55 -4.73 -3.42
CA PHE A 253 -4.88 -4.19 -3.10
C PHE A 253 -5.91 -4.55 -4.16
N GLU A 254 -7.19 -4.58 -3.78
CA GLU A 254 -8.32 -4.92 -4.68
C GLU A 254 -8.30 -4.13 -6.01
N PRO A 255 -8.05 -2.80 -6.05
CA PRO A 255 -7.98 -2.08 -7.32
C PRO A 255 -6.88 -2.61 -8.26
N GLY A 256 -5.74 -3.02 -7.70
CA GLY A 256 -4.66 -3.66 -8.43
C GLY A 256 -5.02 -5.07 -8.91
N GLU A 257 -5.65 -5.89 -8.06
CA GLU A 257 -6.14 -7.22 -8.46
C GLU A 257 -7.12 -7.13 -9.64
N ARG A 258 -8.03 -6.16 -9.59
CA ARG A 258 -8.97 -5.88 -10.68
C ARG A 258 -8.28 -5.40 -11.95
N LEU A 259 -7.26 -4.55 -11.84
CA LEU A 259 -6.43 -4.17 -12.98
C LEU A 259 -5.64 -5.36 -13.54
N ALA A 260 -5.18 -6.28 -12.68
CA ALA A 260 -4.50 -7.51 -13.10
C ALA A 260 -5.41 -8.39 -13.95
N ALA A 261 -6.69 -8.51 -13.58
CA ALA A 261 -7.70 -9.21 -14.36
C ALA A 261 -7.92 -8.61 -15.76
N LEU A 262 -7.66 -7.31 -15.94
CA LEU A 262 -7.67 -6.61 -17.23
C LEU A 262 -6.33 -6.72 -18.00
N GLY A 263 -5.43 -7.60 -17.59
CA GLY A 263 -4.11 -7.75 -18.20
C GLY A 263 -3.07 -6.75 -17.69
N GLY A 264 -3.34 -6.06 -16.57
CA GLY A 264 -2.37 -5.24 -15.82
C GLY A 264 -2.09 -3.85 -16.41
N VAL A 265 -2.81 -3.46 -17.46
CA VAL A 265 -2.75 -2.13 -18.09
C VAL A 265 -4.14 -1.75 -18.56
N ALA A 266 -4.59 -0.55 -18.24
CA ALA A 266 -5.85 0.01 -18.72
C ALA A 266 -5.72 1.53 -18.90
N ALA A 267 -6.66 2.15 -19.62
CA ALA A 267 -6.70 3.59 -19.80
C ALA A 267 -8.14 4.11 -19.82
N ILE A 268 -8.33 5.26 -19.18
CA ILE A 268 -9.50 6.13 -19.37
C ILE A 268 -9.18 7.08 -20.52
N LEU A 269 -10.13 7.23 -21.44
CA LEU A 269 -9.95 7.97 -22.68
C LEU A 269 -10.69 9.31 -22.64
N ARG A 270 -10.13 10.31 -23.33
CA ARG A 270 -10.74 11.64 -23.54
C ARG A 270 -12.01 11.52 -24.39
N PHE A 271 -11.97 10.64 -25.39
CA PHE A 271 -13.05 10.34 -26.32
C PHE A 271 -13.04 8.86 -26.69
N LYS A 272 -14.20 8.34 -27.08
CA LYS A 272 -14.34 6.95 -27.52
C LYS A 272 -13.57 6.77 -28.83
N ILE A 273 -12.75 5.73 -28.89
CA ILE A 273 -12.16 5.22 -30.13
C ILE A 273 -13.07 4.09 -30.63
N ALA A 274 -13.43 4.11 -31.91
CA ALA A 274 -14.17 3.00 -32.50
C ALA A 274 -13.22 1.80 -32.58
N GLY A 275 -13.64 0.67 -31.97
CA GLY A 275 -12.99 -0.63 -32.16
C GLY A 275 -13.21 -1.19 -33.55
#